data_AF-X1QYL1-F1
#
_entry.id   AF-X1QYL1-F1
#
_cell.length_a   1.000
_cell.length_b   1.000
_cell.length_c   1.000
_cell.angle_alpha   90.00
_cell.angle_beta   90.00
_cell.angle_gamma   90.00
#
_symmetry.space_group_name_H-M   'P 1'
#
loop_
_entity.id
_entity.type
_entity.pdbx_description
1 polymer ?
#
loop_
_entity_poly.entity_id
_entity_poly.type
_entity_poly.pdbx_seq_one_letter_code
_entity_poly.pdbx_strand_id
1 'polypeptide(L)'
;MTTKLEDLVDQVFVTTNLHDILFFTSKGVVYRRRAYQIPEGGRTSRGVAIVNLLGIEKDEHITTIIPIESNEIAESKEKSGKYLFMA
;
A
#
# COMPACT_ATOMS: atom_id res chain seq x y z
N MET A 1 -27.60 11.60 13.72
CA MET A 1 -26.86 11.16 12.52
C MET A 1 -25.76 12.17 12.28
N THR A 2 -24.68 12.07 13.05
CA THR A 2 -23.59 13.05 13.05
C THR A 2 -22.76 12.82 11.80
N THR A 3 -22.59 13.88 11.03
CA THR A 3 -21.84 13.94 9.77
C THR A 3 -20.48 13.27 9.93
N LYS A 4 -20.27 12.14 9.23
CA LYS A 4 -18.93 11.57 9.05
C LYS A 4 -18.10 12.64 8.35
N LEU A 5 -17.10 13.14 9.05
CA LEU A 5 -16.06 14.02 8.50
C LEU A 5 -15.61 13.47 7.14
N GLU A 6 -15.98 14.23 6.12
CA GLU A 6 -15.34 14.40 4.82
C GLU A 6 -14.25 13.37 4.52
N ASP A 7 -14.62 12.31 3.79
CA ASP A 7 -13.73 11.24 3.32
C ASP A 7 -12.74 11.86 2.31
N LEU A 8 -11.60 12.35 2.82
CA LEU A 8 -10.57 13.02 2.03
C LEU A 8 -9.58 11.99 1.50
N VAL A 9 -9.20 12.16 0.23
CA VAL A 9 -8.18 11.34 -0.40
C VAL A 9 -6.81 11.81 0.09
N ASP A 10 -6.15 10.99 0.91
CA ASP A 10 -4.83 11.28 1.47
C ASP A 10 -3.70 11.01 0.46
N GLN A 11 -3.76 9.87 -0.23
CA GLN A 11 -2.73 9.44 -1.18
C GLN A 11 -3.33 8.94 -2.50
N VAL A 12 -2.76 9.36 -3.62
CA VAL A 12 -3.05 8.87 -4.97
C VAL A 12 -1.75 8.52 -5.66
N PHE A 13 -1.68 7.32 -6.21
CA PHE A 13 -0.52 6.85 -6.98
C PHE A 13 -1.00 6.10 -8.23
N VAL A 14 -0.11 6.00 -9.21
CA VAL A 14 -0.32 5.24 -10.44
C VAL A 14 0.63 4.03 -10.39
N THR A 15 0.11 2.85 -10.68
CA THR A 15 0.89 1.61 -10.71
C THR A 15 0.33 0.65 -11.78
N THR A 16 1.07 -0.41 -12.07
CA THR A 16 0.69 -1.47 -13.01
C THR A 16 0.19 -2.70 -12.26
N ASN A 17 -0.75 -3.45 -12.82
CA ASN A 17 -1.36 -4.62 -12.16
C ASN A 17 -0.37 -5.67 -11.65
N LEU A 18 0.76 -5.86 -12.34
CA LEU A 18 1.77 -6.87 -11.96
C LEU A 18 2.74 -6.37 -10.89
N HIS A 19 2.81 -5.05 -10.65
CA HIS A 19 3.73 -4.46 -9.69
C HIS A 19 3.35 -4.84 -8.26
N ASP A 20 4.36 -4.88 -7.41
CA ASP A 20 4.19 -5.06 -5.98
C ASP A 20 3.94 -3.70 -5.33
N ILE A 21 3.04 -3.67 -4.36
CA ILE A 21 2.77 -2.51 -3.53
C ILE A 21 3.21 -2.85 -2.11
N LEU A 22 4.08 -2.01 -1.58
CA LEU A 22 4.55 -2.08 -0.21
C LEU A 22 3.74 -1.12 0.66
N PHE A 23 3.19 -1.66 1.75
CA PHE A 23 2.47 -0.90 2.77
C PHE A 23 3.32 -0.89 4.04
N PHE A 24 3.76 0.30 4.42
CA PHE A 24 4.54 0.52 5.61
C PHE A 24 3.61 0.88 6.76
N THR A 25 3.83 0.27 7.90
CA THR A 25 3.01 0.51 9.09
C THR A 25 3.78 1.25 10.17
N SER A 26 3.04 1.85 11.10
CA SER A 26 3.59 2.54 12.27
C SER A 26 4.45 1.63 13.17
N LYS A 27 4.24 0.31 13.10
CA LYS A 27 5.00 -0.70 13.86
C LYS A 27 6.28 -1.15 13.14
N GLY A 28 6.60 -0.58 11.98
CA GLY A 28 7.77 -0.96 11.18
C GLY A 28 7.60 -2.28 10.42
N VAL A 29 6.37 -2.76 10.28
CA VAL A 29 6.06 -3.95 9.46
C VAL A 29 5.79 -3.51 8.03
N VAL A 30 6.25 -4.31 7.07
CA VAL A 30 6.01 -4.09 5.65
C VAL A 30 5.14 -5.19 5.10
N TYR A 31 3.95 -4.82 4.65
CA TYR A 31 3.06 -5.74 3.94
C TYR A 31 3.28 -5.58 2.44
N ARG A 32 3.42 -6.70 1.74
CA ARG A 32 3.53 -6.73 0.27
C ARG A 32 2.28 -7.36 -0.33
N ARG A 33 1.68 -6.67 -1.29
CA ARG A 33 0.60 -7.21 -2.13
C ARG A 33 0.83 -6.85 -3.58
N ARG A 34 0.40 -7.71 -4.50
CA ARG A 34 0.36 -7.35 -5.92
C ARG A 34 -0.82 -6.44 -6.18
N ALA A 35 -0.65 -5.46 -7.07
CA ALA A 35 -1.69 -4.48 -7.36
C ALA A 35 -3.02 -5.12 -7.79
N TYR A 36 -3.00 -6.20 -8.58
CA TYR A 36 -4.21 -6.93 -8.97
C TYR A 36 -4.99 -7.57 -7.80
N GLN A 37 -4.38 -7.72 -6.62
CA GLN A 37 -5.04 -8.27 -5.43
C GLN A 37 -5.91 -7.22 -4.73
N ILE A 38 -5.77 -5.94 -5.10
CA ILE A 38 -6.60 -4.86 -4.58
C ILE A 38 -7.94 -4.88 -5.35
N PRO A 39 -9.08 -4.93 -4.66
CA PRO A 39 -10.39 -4.90 -5.31
C PRO A 39 -10.59 -3.61 -6.10
N GLU A 40 -10.97 -3.75 -7.37
CA GLU A 40 -11.36 -2.61 -8.20
C GLU A 40 -12.69 -2.03 -7.70
N GLY A 41 -12.69 -0.73 -7.45
CA GLY A 41 -13.87 0.03 -7.04
C GLY A 41 -14.28 1.03 -8.11
N GLY A 42 -15.57 1.34 -8.20
CA GLY A 42 -16.03 2.47 -9.00
C GLY A 42 -15.44 3.79 -8.45
N ARG A 43 -15.27 4.80 -9.31
CA ARG A 43 -14.63 6.08 -8.95
C ARG A 43 -15.28 6.81 -7.76
N THR A 44 -16.58 6.62 -7.56
CA THR A 44 -17.35 7.20 -6.44
C THR A 44 -17.54 6.23 -5.28
N SER A 45 -17.01 5.00 -5.38
CA SER A 45 -17.07 4.01 -4.32
C SER A 45 -16.01 4.29 -3.26
N ARG A 46 -16.31 3.93 -2.01
CA ARG A 46 -15.33 4.02 -0.91
C ARG A 46 -14.21 2.96 -0.98
N GLY A 47 -14.28 2.04 -1.94
CA GLY A 47 -13.37 0.90 -2.00
C GLY A 47 -13.50 -0.04 -0.78
N VAL A 48 -12.43 -0.78 -0.52
CA VAL A 48 -12.33 -1.71 0.61
C VAL A 48 -11.43 -1.13 1.69
N ALA A 49 -11.84 -1.27 2.95
CA ALA A 49 -11.03 -0.81 4.08
C ALA A 49 -9.67 -1.53 4.12
N ILE A 50 -8.59 -0.76 4.21
CA ILE A 50 -7.23 -1.27 4.14
C ILE A 50 -6.90 -2.27 5.27
N VAL A 51 -7.54 -2.08 6.44
CA VAL A 51 -7.51 -3.01 7.58
C VAL A 51 -7.94 -4.43 7.18
N ASN A 52 -8.96 -4.55 6.33
CA ASN A 52 -9.49 -5.83 5.89
C ASN A 52 -8.65 -6.44 4.77
N LEU A 53 -8.04 -5.60 3.92
CA LEU A 53 -7.22 -6.05 2.79
C LEU A 53 -5.90 -6.67 3.26
N LEU A 54 -5.26 -6.04 4.25
CA LEU A 54 -3.94 -6.47 4.75
C LEU A 54 -4.04 -7.33 6.01
N GLY A 55 -5.16 -7.27 6.74
CA GLY A 55 -5.31 -7.96 8.02
C GLY A 55 -4.41 -7.36 9.10
N ILE A 56 -4.22 -6.05 9.08
CA ILE A 56 -3.42 -5.31 10.08
C ILE A 56 -4.10 -5.32 11.44
N GLU A 57 -3.31 -5.20 12.51
CA GLU A 57 -3.83 -5.19 13.87
C GLU A 57 -4.64 -3.93 14.16
N LYS A 58 -5.51 -3.98 15.17
CA LYS A 58 -6.43 -2.88 15.53
C LYS A 58 -5.76 -1.57 15.93
N ASP A 59 -4.47 -1.60 16.25
CA ASP A 59 -3.66 -0.47 16.69
C ASP A 59 -2.51 -0.15 15.71
N GLU A 60 -2.62 -0.67 14.50
CA GLU A 60 -1.65 -0.47 13.44
C GLU A 60 -2.24 0.40 12.34
N HIS A 61 -1.46 1.39 11.91
CA HIS A 61 -1.86 2.32 10.87
C HIS A 61 -0.79 2.38 9.79
N ILE A 62 -1.21 2.67 8.56
CA ILE A 62 -0.31 2.74 7.42
C ILE A 62 0.26 4.15 7.36
N THR A 63 1.58 4.22 7.30
CA THR A 63 2.34 5.47 7.24
C THR A 63 2.66 5.84 5.81
N THR A 64 2.93 4.86 4.95
CA THR A 64 3.39 5.10 3.59
C THR A 64 3.07 3.92 2.68
N ILE A 65 2.79 4.22 1.41
CA ILE A 65 2.53 3.25 0.36
C ILE A 65 3.53 3.49 -0.77
N ILE A 66 4.24 2.44 -1.19
CA ILE A 66 5.24 2.53 -2.27
C ILE A 66 4.97 1.43 -3.30
N PRO A 67 4.58 1.78 -4.54
CA PRO A 67 4.58 0.83 -5.64
C PRO A 67 6.01 0.61 -6.13
N ILE A 68 6.37 -0.66 -6.37
CA ILE A 68 7.68 -1.05 -6.91
C ILE A 68 7.50 -2.03 -8.05
N GLU A 69 8.37 -1.96 -9.05
CA GLU A 69 8.26 -2.87 -10.18
C GLU A 69 8.68 -4.28 -9.74
N SER A 70 7.98 -5.31 -10.24
CA SER A 70 8.19 -6.69 -9.80
C SER A 70 9.62 -7.19 -10.09
N ASN A 71 10.24 -6.67 -11.15
CA ASN A 71 11.61 -7.01 -11.52
C ASN A 71 12.66 -6.33 -10.61
N GLU A 72 12.36 -5.17 -10.04
CA GLU A 72 13.31 -4.42 -9.21
C GLU A 72 13.66 -5.14 -7.89
N ILE A 73 12.71 -5.90 -7.33
CA ILE A 73 12.96 -6.71 -6.12
C ILE A 73 13.87 -7.91 -6.42
N ALA A 74 13.69 -8.52 -7.60
CA ALA A 74 14.51 -9.67 -8.01
C ALA A 74 15.95 -9.24 -8.31
N GLU A 75 16.12 -8.09 -8.97
CA GLU A 75 17.42 -7.52 -9.35
C GLU A 75 18.23 -7.01 -8.13
N SER A 76 17.54 -6.62 -7.06
CA SER A 76 18.19 -6.17 -5.80
C SER A 76 18.97 -7.27 -5.08
N LYS A 77 18.85 -8.54 -5.49
CA LYS A 77 19.69 -9.64 -5.00
C LYS A 77 21.05 -9.73 -5.69
N GLU A 78 21.24 -9.11 -6.85
CA GLU A 78 22.37 -9.42 -7.75
C GLU A 78 23.26 -8.22 -8.11
N LYS A 79 22.79 -6.98 -7.98
CA LYS A 79 23.60 -5.77 -8.20
C LYS A 79 23.36 -4.73 -7.09
N SER A 80 24.45 -4.12 -6.63
CA SER A 80 24.55 -3.03 -5.63
C SER A 80 23.19 -2.42 -5.24
N GLY A 81 22.67 -2.87 -4.09
CA GLY A 81 21.25 -2.81 -3.74
C GLY A 81 20.62 -1.42 -3.74
N LYS A 82 19.38 -1.33 -4.21
CA LYS A 82 18.50 -0.19 -3.94
C LYS A 82 18.09 -0.28 -2.46
N TYR A 83 18.49 0.69 -1.64
CA TYR A 83 18.13 0.75 -0.23
C TYR A 83 16.96 1.71 -0.04
N LEU A 84 15.94 1.27 0.69
CA LEU A 84 14.89 2.15 1.18
C LEU A 84 15.23 2.51 2.63
N PHE A 85 15.57 3.78 2.86
CA PHE A 85 15.76 4.30 4.21
C PHE A 85 14.42 4.80 4.74
N MET A 86 14.00 4.28 5.90
CA MET A 86 12.94 4.88 6.70
C MET A 86 13.59 5.53 7.93
N ALA A 87 13.21 6.77 8.21
CA ALA A 87 13.60 7.53 9.40
C ALA A 87 12.35 7.88 10.20
#